data_AF-A0A1Y3WRR0-F1
#
_entry.id   AF-A0A1Y3WRR0-F1
#
_cell.length_a   1.000
_cell.length_b   1.000
_cell.length_c   1.000
_cell.angle_alpha   90.00
_cell.angle_beta   90.00
_cell.angle_gamma   90.00
#
_symmetry.space_group_name_H-M   'P 1'
#
loop_
_entity.id
_entity.type
_entity.pdbx_description
1 polymer ?
#
loop_
_entity_poly.entity_id
_entity_poly.type
_entity_poly.pdbx_seq_one_letter_code
_entity_poly.pdbx_strand_id
1 'polypeptide(L)'
;MQASNEWFVADAENEGKPLIVRGRLFLDTLRQSGQYATRIALVWQYGGDTKGLPTDKETQGLDLLNEQLRQALESEGIAVLTAIFIGNRVARYEYYSRSAEEFGRVVEQTFASYPPLPIQIGAESDPEWKSYIETVEHFAIQS
;
A
#
# COMPACT_ATOMS: atom_id res chain seq x y z
N MET A 1 -2.61 18.49 -7.57
CA MET A 1 -3.29 18.08 -6.32
C MET A 1 -2.35 17.12 -5.61
N GLN A 2 -2.06 17.34 -4.34
CA GLN A 2 -1.13 16.49 -3.57
C GLN A 2 -1.92 15.62 -2.60
N ALA A 3 -1.50 14.38 -2.40
CA ALA A 3 -2.10 13.52 -1.39
C ALA A 3 -1.76 14.05 0.02
N SER A 4 -2.74 14.01 0.93
CA SER A 4 -2.57 14.32 2.36
C SER A 4 -1.37 13.55 2.93
N ASN A 5 -0.67 14.06 3.94
CA ASN A 5 0.38 13.29 4.62
C ASN A 5 -0.04 12.79 6.01
N GLU A 6 -1.35 12.82 6.30
CA GLU A 6 -1.91 12.33 7.55
C GLU A 6 -2.19 10.82 7.46
N TRP A 7 -1.80 10.09 8.49
CA TRP A 7 -1.95 8.63 8.60
C TRP A 7 -2.46 8.24 9.97
N PHE A 8 -3.34 7.25 10.04
CA PHE A 8 -3.62 6.51 11.27
C PHE A 8 -2.84 5.20 11.30
N VAL A 9 -2.69 4.65 12.50
CA VAL A 9 -2.15 3.31 12.73
C VAL A 9 -3.14 2.57 13.62
N ALA A 10 -3.47 1.34 13.24
CA ALA A 10 -4.32 0.46 14.02
C ALA A 10 -3.62 -0.90 14.21
N ASP A 11 -3.59 -1.38 15.45
CA ASP A 11 -3.23 -2.75 15.77
C ASP A 11 -4.48 -3.61 15.70
N ALA A 12 -4.44 -4.63 14.85
CA ALA A 12 -5.52 -5.57 14.60
C ALA A 12 -5.03 -7.01 14.74
N GLU A 13 -5.96 -7.95 14.68
CA GLU A 13 -5.66 -9.37 14.59
C GLU A 13 -6.30 -9.95 13.33
N ASN A 14 -5.56 -10.82 12.64
CA ASN A 14 -6.09 -11.62 11.55
C ASN A 14 -5.71 -13.08 11.77
N GLU A 15 -6.69 -13.97 11.77
CA GLU A 15 -6.51 -15.41 12.07
C GLU A 15 -5.74 -15.67 13.39
N GLY A 16 -5.95 -14.82 14.40
CA GLY A 16 -5.28 -14.92 15.70
C GLY A 16 -3.80 -14.51 15.70
N LYS A 17 -3.33 -13.83 14.64
CA LYS A 17 -1.99 -13.26 14.56
C LYS A 17 -2.03 -11.74 14.46
N PRO A 18 -1.00 -11.03 14.96
CA PRO A 18 -0.91 -9.59 14.84
C PRO A 18 -0.96 -9.11 13.38
N LEU A 19 -1.72 -8.05 13.15
CA LEU A 19 -1.81 -7.31 11.90
C LEU A 19 -1.70 -5.82 12.21
N ILE A 20 -0.68 -5.17 11.67
CA ILE A 20 -0.51 -3.73 11.75
C ILE A 20 -1.12 -3.13 10.49
N VAL A 21 -2.06 -2.20 10.66
CA VAL A 21 -2.71 -1.47 9.56
C VAL A 21 -2.34 0.00 9.65
N ARG A 22 -1.85 0.55 8.54
CA ARG A 22 -1.60 1.98 8.38
C ARG A 22 -2.48 2.48 7.25
N GLY A 23 -3.35 3.44 7.51
CA GLY A 23 -4.21 4.02 6.47
C GLY A 23 -4.02 5.53 6.38
N ARG A 24 -4.09 6.04 5.16
CA ARG A 24 -3.92 7.47 4.88
C ARG A 24 -5.26 8.17 4.99
N LEU A 25 -5.28 9.36 5.60
CA LEU A 25 -6.50 10.13 5.82
C LEU A 25 -6.63 11.29 4.83
N PHE A 26 -7.85 11.82 4.71
CA PHE A 26 -8.17 13.04 3.96
C PHE A 26 -7.85 12.97 2.46
N LEU A 27 -8.23 11.86 1.81
CA LEU A 27 -8.06 11.66 0.36
C LEU A 27 -9.31 12.01 -0.48
N ASP A 28 -10.32 12.66 0.10
CA ASP A 28 -11.58 12.97 -0.58
C ASP A 28 -11.42 13.75 -1.88
N THR A 29 -10.52 14.73 -1.93
CA THR A 29 -10.27 15.50 -3.16
C THR A 29 -9.72 14.61 -4.28
N LEU A 30 -8.83 13.67 -3.96
CA LEU A 30 -8.28 12.74 -4.95
C LEU A 30 -9.33 11.72 -5.40
N ARG A 31 -10.11 11.19 -4.45
CA ARG A 31 -11.22 10.28 -4.74
C ARG A 31 -12.26 10.95 -5.65
N GLN A 32 -12.71 12.15 -5.30
CA GLN A 32 -13.71 12.91 -6.05
C GLN A 32 -13.22 13.38 -7.43
N SER A 33 -11.90 13.38 -7.68
CA SER A 33 -11.37 13.69 -9.01
C SER A 33 -11.76 12.66 -10.08
N GLY A 34 -12.10 11.42 -9.68
CA GLY A 34 -12.41 10.31 -10.58
C GLY A 34 -11.21 9.79 -11.39
N GLN A 35 -10.01 10.35 -11.20
CA GLN A 35 -8.83 10.00 -12.00
C GLN A 35 -8.24 8.65 -11.62
N TYR A 36 -8.35 8.26 -10.34
CA TYR A 36 -7.70 7.09 -9.77
C TYR A 36 -8.73 5.98 -9.55
N ALA A 37 -9.16 5.30 -10.61
CA ALA A 37 -10.26 4.35 -10.55
C ALA A 37 -9.82 2.88 -10.37
N THR A 38 -8.52 2.61 -10.34
CA THR A 38 -7.98 1.25 -10.23
C THR A 38 -7.32 1.05 -8.88
N ARG A 39 -7.82 0.09 -8.09
CA ARG A 39 -7.14 -0.38 -6.88
C ARG A 39 -6.05 -1.35 -7.27
N ILE A 40 -4.84 -1.11 -6.77
CA ILE A 40 -3.68 -1.98 -6.96
C ILE A 40 -3.23 -2.51 -5.61
N ALA A 41 -3.09 -3.82 -5.51
CA ALA A 41 -2.50 -4.49 -4.36
C ALA A 41 -1.11 -4.99 -4.73
N LEU A 42 -0.08 -4.39 -4.13
CA LEU A 42 1.30 -4.88 -4.19
C LEU A 42 1.58 -5.68 -2.92
N VAL A 43 1.90 -6.96 -3.09
CA VAL A 43 2.05 -7.94 -2.00
C VAL A 43 3.47 -8.46 -1.97
N TRP A 44 4.14 -8.32 -0.83
CA TRP A 44 5.44 -8.92 -0.54
C TRP A 44 5.26 -10.01 0.53
N GLN A 45 5.59 -11.26 0.18
CA GLN A 45 5.68 -12.36 1.16
C GLN A 45 7.10 -12.45 1.73
N TYR A 46 7.24 -12.36 3.05
CA TYR A 46 8.52 -12.37 3.74
C TYR A 46 8.61 -13.56 4.72
N GLY A 47 9.81 -13.82 5.25
CA GLY A 47 10.04 -14.93 6.17
C GLY A 47 9.40 -14.68 7.54
N GLY A 48 9.68 -13.51 8.12
CA GLY A 48 9.07 -13.01 9.35
C GLY A 48 9.48 -13.78 10.61
N ASP A 49 9.09 -13.23 11.76
CA ASP A 49 9.37 -13.81 13.07
C ASP A 49 8.32 -14.88 13.47
N THR A 50 8.35 -15.31 14.73
CA THR A 50 7.39 -16.27 15.31
C THR A 50 5.96 -15.73 15.38
N LYS A 51 5.78 -14.40 15.36
CA LYS A 51 4.49 -13.72 15.37
C LYS A 51 3.99 -13.41 13.95
N GLY A 52 4.84 -13.59 12.93
CA GLY A 52 4.54 -13.26 11.54
C GLY A 52 4.79 -11.79 11.19
N LEU A 53 5.50 -11.06 12.05
CA LEU A 53 5.95 -9.69 11.78
C LEU A 53 7.31 -9.71 11.06
N PRO A 54 7.68 -8.67 10.31
CA PRO A 54 8.97 -8.62 9.63
C PRO A 54 10.12 -8.55 10.64
N THR A 55 11.23 -9.20 10.32
CA THR A 55 12.50 -9.01 11.01
C THR A 55 13.08 -7.62 10.72
N ASP A 56 14.11 -7.18 11.45
CA ASP A 56 14.77 -5.88 11.20
C ASP A 56 15.27 -5.74 9.75
N LYS A 57 15.86 -6.82 9.21
CA LYS A 57 16.35 -6.84 7.81
C LYS A 57 15.20 -6.73 6.81
N GLU A 58 14.08 -7.41 7.07
CA GLU A 58 12.91 -7.34 6.21
C GLU A 58 12.24 -5.96 6.30
N THR A 59 12.17 -5.38 7.50
CA THR A 59 11.65 -4.03 7.75
C THR A 59 12.42 -3.00 6.92
N GLN A 60 13.76 -3.06 6.90
CA GLN A 60 14.58 -2.19 6.05
C GLN A 60 14.23 -2.33 4.56
N GLY A 61 13.98 -3.54 4.07
CA GLY A 61 13.58 -3.78 2.69
C GLY A 61 12.18 -3.25 2.36
N LEU A 62 11.23 -3.42 3.29
CA LEU A 62 9.87 -2.90 3.17
C LEU A 62 9.87 -1.36 3.18
N ASP A 63 10.65 -0.74 4.07
CA ASP A 63 10.78 0.71 4.15
C ASP A 63 11.39 1.29 2.89
N LEU A 64 12.47 0.67 2.37
CA LEU A 64 13.08 1.07 1.10
C LEU A 64 12.07 0.97 -0.04
N LEU A 65 11.32 -0.14 -0.14
CA LEU A 65 10.32 -0.29 -1.19
C LEU A 65 9.24 0.79 -1.08
N ASN A 66 8.73 1.03 0.12
CA ASN A 66 7.71 2.03 0.37
C ASN A 66 8.19 3.44 0.00
N GLU A 67 9.39 3.83 0.41
CA GLU A 67 9.95 5.16 0.10
C GLU A 67 10.14 5.36 -1.41
N GLN A 68 10.81 4.41 -2.08
CA GLN A 68 11.10 4.49 -3.51
C GLN A 68 9.82 4.54 -4.35
N LEU A 69 8.84 3.68 -4.05
CA LEU A 69 7.58 3.65 -4.79
C LEU A 69 6.71 4.87 -4.53
N ARG A 70 6.61 5.34 -3.28
CA ARG A 70 5.86 6.57 -3.00
C ARG A 70 6.47 7.75 -3.75
N GLN A 71 7.80 7.87 -3.77
CA GLN A 71 8.47 8.92 -4.53
C GLN A 71 8.20 8.79 -6.02
N ALA A 72 8.40 7.62 -6.62
CA ALA A 72 8.25 7.42 -8.06
C ALA A 72 6.80 7.55 -8.55
N LEU A 73 5.82 7.07 -7.78
CA LEU A 73 4.41 7.02 -8.20
C LEU A 73 3.63 8.28 -7.83
N GLU A 74 3.84 8.86 -6.64
CA GLU A 74 3.06 10.02 -6.19
C GLU A 74 3.56 11.32 -6.84
N SER A 75 4.87 11.45 -7.10
CA SER A 75 5.44 12.68 -7.71
C SER A 75 4.95 12.89 -9.15
N GLU A 76 4.84 11.81 -9.92
CA GLU A 76 4.27 11.78 -11.28
C GLU A 76 2.73 11.73 -11.27
N GLY A 77 2.11 11.62 -10.09
CA GLY A 77 0.66 11.53 -9.93
C GLY A 77 0.04 10.28 -10.56
N ILE A 78 0.82 9.21 -10.71
CA ILE A 78 0.42 7.93 -11.31
C ILE A 78 -0.49 7.16 -10.37
N ALA A 79 -0.05 7.05 -9.11
CA ALA A 79 -0.80 6.35 -8.07
C ALA A 79 -0.60 7.01 -6.70
N VAL A 80 -1.55 6.76 -5.81
CA VAL A 80 -1.55 7.26 -4.44
C VAL A 80 -1.59 6.06 -3.50
N LEU A 81 -0.61 5.96 -2.60
CA LEU A 81 -0.65 4.95 -1.54
C LEU A 81 -1.74 5.32 -0.53
N THR A 82 -2.64 4.39 -0.26
CA THR A 82 -3.81 4.61 0.62
C THR A 82 -3.76 3.78 1.88
N ALA A 83 -3.19 2.57 1.84
CA ALA A 83 -3.05 1.74 3.03
C ALA A 83 -1.87 0.76 2.93
N ILE A 84 -1.35 0.37 4.10
CA ILE A 84 -0.32 -0.65 4.27
C ILE A 84 -0.80 -1.63 5.35
N PHE A 85 -0.74 -2.92 5.05
CA PHE A 85 -1.09 -4.00 5.95
C PHE A 85 0.15 -4.86 6.16
N ILE A 86 0.62 -5.01 7.40
CA ILE A 86 1.81 -5.81 7.73
C ILE A 86 1.44 -6.80 8.82
N GLY A 87 1.49 -8.08 8.49
CA GLY A 87 1.16 -9.14 9.42
C GLY A 87 1.07 -10.49 8.71
N ASN A 88 1.07 -11.56 9.49
CA ASN A 88 0.99 -12.94 8.98
C ASN A 88 1.99 -13.23 7.83
N ARG A 89 3.21 -12.69 7.92
CA ARG A 89 4.30 -12.86 6.93
C ARG A 89 4.04 -12.20 5.57
N VAL A 90 3.13 -11.23 5.53
CA VAL A 90 2.75 -10.51 4.33
C VAL A 90 2.78 -9.01 4.60
N ALA A 91 3.40 -8.26 3.69
CA ALA A 91 3.25 -6.83 3.58
C ALA A 91 2.44 -6.53 2.32
N ARG A 92 1.27 -5.91 2.48
CA ARG A 92 0.38 -5.52 1.37
C ARG A 92 0.26 -4.01 1.35
N TYR A 93 0.58 -3.42 0.21
CA TYR A 93 0.44 -2.00 -0.07
C TYR A 93 -0.74 -1.82 -1.01
N GLU A 94 -1.72 -1.03 -0.60
CA GLU A 94 -2.86 -0.67 -1.42
C GLU A 94 -2.66 0.73 -2.00
N TYR A 95 -2.71 0.79 -3.32
CA TYR A 95 -2.63 2.01 -4.10
C TYR A 95 -3.93 2.21 -4.88
N TYR A 96 -4.29 3.47 -5.11
CA TYR A 96 -5.23 3.83 -6.18
C TYR A 96 -4.46 4.49 -7.31
N SER A 97 -4.59 3.93 -8.52
CA SER A 97 -3.85 4.33 -9.71
C SER A 97 -4.79 4.80 -10.82
N ARG A 98 -4.28 5.65 -11.70
CA ARG A 98 -4.92 6.00 -12.97
C ARG A 98 -4.78 4.90 -14.02
N SER A 99 -3.72 4.07 -13.91
CA SER A 99 -3.40 3.00 -14.86
C SER A 99 -2.60 1.89 -14.17
N ALA A 100 -3.08 0.65 -14.27
CA ALA A 100 -2.34 -0.53 -13.81
C ALA A 100 -1.05 -0.78 -14.60
N GLU A 101 -1.10 -0.53 -15.92
CA GLU A 101 0.05 -0.72 -16.80
C GLU A 101 1.18 0.27 -16.47
N GLU A 102 0.83 1.54 -16.28
CA GLU A 102 1.80 2.57 -15.93
C GLU A 102 2.40 2.33 -14.54
N PHE A 103 1.58 1.93 -13.57
CA PHE A 103 2.06 1.51 -12.26
C PHE A 103 3.09 0.39 -12.36
N GLY A 104 2.78 -0.69 -13.08
CA GLY A 104 3.69 -1.82 -13.26
C GLY A 104 5.02 -1.40 -13.88
N ARG A 105 4.96 -0.59 -14.95
CA ARG A 105 6.16 -0.05 -15.62
C ARG A 105 7.04 0.76 -14.68
N VAL A 106 6.46 1.62 -13.85
CA VAL A 106 7.23 2.43 -12.89
C VAL A 106 7.83 1.56 -11.79
N VAL A 107 7.11 0.54 -11.30
CA VAL A 107 7.67 -0.42 -10.33
C VAL A 107 8.89 -1.14 -10.93
N GLU A 108 8.78 -1.65 -12.16
CA GLU A 108 9.87 -2.31 -12.87
C GLU A 108 11.08 -1.38 -13.05
N GLN A 109 10.85 -0.15 -13.50
CA GLN A 109 11.92 0.84 -13.69
C GLN A 109 12.60 1.23 -12.38
N THR A 110 11.82 1.45 -11.32
CA THR A 110 12.31 1.83 -9.99
C THR A 110 13.26 0.77 -9.42
N PHE A 111 12.95 -0.51 -9.66
CA PHE A 111 13.74 -1.63 -9.12
C PHE A 111 14.60 -2.37 -10.15
N ALA A 112 14.78 -1.82 -11.36
CA ALA A 112 15.52 -2.49 -12.44
C ALA A 112 16.98 -2.83 -12.08
N SER A 113 17.59 -2.06 -11.17
CA SER A 113 18.97 -2.28 -10.70
C SER A 113 19.06 -3.19 -9.47
N TYR A 114 17.93 -3.66 -8.95
CA TYR A 114 17.87 -4.52 -7.76
C TYR A 114 17.73 -5.99 -8.17
N PRO A 115 18.13 -6.93 -7.31
CA PRO A 115 17.72 -8.32 -7.45
C PRO A 115 16.18 -8.42 -7.54
N PRO A 116 15.64 -9.43 -8.25
CA PRO A 116 14.20 -9.63 -8.34
C PRO A 116 13.55 -9.64 -6.96
N LEU A 117 12.60 -8.73 -6.75
CA LEU A 117 11.85 -8.63 -5.50
C LEU A 117 10.73 -9.68 -5.49
N PRO A 118 10.45 -10.33 -4.35
CA PRO A 118 9.38 -11.32 -4.23
C PRO A 118 8.01 -10.63 -4.08
N ILE A 119 7.67 -9.76 -5.04
CA ILE A 119 6.44 -8.98 -5.05
C ILE A 119 5.44 -9.52 -6.08
N GLN A 120 4.17 -9.46 -5.74
CA GLN A 120 3.05 -9.76 -6.62
C GLN A 120 2.17 -8.52 -6.73
N ILE A 121 1.68 -8.22 -7.94
CA ILE A 121 0.84 -7.05 -8.19
C ILE A 121 -0.49 -7.53 -8.75
N GLY A 122 -1.57 -7.21 -8.05
CA GLY A 122 -2.95 -7.38 -8.53
C GLY A 122 -3.59 -6.01 -8.77
N ALA A 123 -4.48 -5.92 -9.76
CA ALA A 123 -5.21 -4.70 -10.08
C ALA A 123 -6.70 -5.00 -10.29
N GLU A 124 -7.56 -4.17 -9.72
CA GLU A 124 -9.01 -4.29 -9.79
C GLU A 124 -9.65 -2.92 -9.99
N SER A 125 -10.80 -2.88 -10.68
CA SER A 125 -11.56 -1.64 -10.85
C SER A 125 -12.31 -1.33 -9.55
N ASP A 126 -12.11 -0.12 -9.02
CA ASP A 126 -12.82 0.41 -7.86
C ASP A 126 -12.97 1.94 -7.97
N PRO A 127 -13.75 2.44 -8.95
CA PRO A 127 -13.91 3.87 -9.21
C PRO A 127 -14.52 4.64 -8.03
N GLU A 128 -15.27 3.95 -7.18
CA GLU A 128 -15.96 4.54 -6.02
C GLU A 128 -15.09 4.52 -4.75
N TRP A 129 -13.89 3.92 -4.82
CA TRP A 129 -12.96 3.76 -3.70
C TRP A 129 -13.60 3.02 -2.50
N LYS A 130 -14.41 2.00 -2.77
CA LYS A 130 -15.11 1.23 -1.73
C LYS A 130 -14.12 0.61 -0.74
N SER A 131 -13.03 0.01 -1.24
CA SER A 131 -12.03 -0.64 -0.39
C SER A 131 -11.33 0.35 0.55
N TYR A 132 -11.02 1.55 0.07
CA TYR A 132 -10.43 2.60 0.91
C TYR A 132 -11.40 3.07 1.99
N ILE A 133 -12.66 3.34 1.62
CA ILE A 133 -13.69 3.79 2.57
C ILE A 133 -13.89 2.75 3.66
N GLU A 134 -14.06 1.48 3.29
CA GLU A 134 -14.20 0.36 4.23
C GLU A 134 -12.98 0.25 5.17
N THR A 135 -11.77 0.43 4.63
CA THR A 135 -10.54 0.41 5.44
C THR A 135 -10.51 1.54 6.47
N VAL A 136 -10.86 2.76 6.08
CA VAL A 136 -10.89 3.92 7.00
C VAL A 136 -11.98 3.73 8.04
N GLU A 137 -13.20 3.34 7.64
CA GLU A 137 -14.31 3.11 8.57
C GLU A 137 -14.00 2.00 9.57
N HIS A 138 -13.37 0.92 9.13
CA HIS A 138 -13.09 -0.21 9.99
C HIS A 138 -11.95 0.07 10.98
N PHE A 139 -10.84 0.66 10.52
CA PHE A 139 -9.61 0.76 11.31
C PHE A 139 -9.35 2.14 11.92
N ALA A 140 -9.76 3.23 11.27
CA ALA A 140 -9.50 4.58 11.81
C ALA A 140 -10.45 4.97 12.96
N ILE A 141 -11.63 4.35 13.03
CA ILE A 141 -12.61 4.61 14.09
C ILE A 141 -12.25 3.84 15.38
N GLN A 142 -11.45 2.78 15.27
CA GLN A 142 -11.05 1.93 16.39
C GLN A 142 -9.68 2.31 16.99
N SER A 143 -8.92 3.21 16.34
CA SER A 143 -7.59 3.68 16.74
C SER A 143 -7.62 4.88 17.67
#